data_AF-A0A957SL18-F1
#
_entry.id   AF-A0A957SL18-F1
#
_cell.length_a   1.000
_cell.length_b   1.000
_cell.length_c   1.000
_cell.angle_alpha   90.00
_cell.angle_beta   90.00
_cell.angle_gamma   90.00
#
_symmetry.space_group_name_H-M   'P 1'
#
loop_
_entity.id
_entity.type
_entity.pdbx_description
1 polymer ?
#
loop_
_entity_poly.entity_id
_entity_poly.type
_entity_poly.pdbx_seq_one_letter_code
_entity_poly.pdbx_strand_id
1 'polypeptide(L)' 'SFANPAVTVARAFTNTFAGIRPGDIFYFIVAQLLGAFCALWICLWLLDDVSIKEELSSTPAET' A
#
# COMPACT_ATOMS: atom_id res chain seq x y z
N SER A 1 1.54 -15.34 -1.50
CA SER A 1 0.51 -14.37 -1.92
C SER A 1 0.72 -13.12 -1.09
N PHE A 2 0.87 -12.00 -1.78
CA PHE A 2 1.04 -10.66 -1.19
C PHE A 2 -0.29 -10.12 -0.65
N ALA A 3 -0.21 -9.02 0.09
CA ALA A 3 -1.30 -8.27 0.70
C ALA A 3 -2.41 -7.88 -0.32
N ASN A 4 -3.33 -8.81 -0.59
CA ASN A 4 -4.41 -8.66 -1.57
C ASN A 4 -5.74 -9.19 -0.97
N PRO A 5 -6.76 -8.33 -0.81
CA PRO A 5 -8.05 -8.73 -0.26
C PRO A 5 -8.74 -9.84 -1.05
N ALA A 6 -8.65 -9.83 -2.39
CA ALA A 6 -9.27 -10.86 -3.23
C ALA A 6 -8.67 -12.25 -2.98
N VAL A 7 -7.35 -12.32 -2.78
CA VAL A 7 -6.69 -13.59 -2.46
C VAL A 7 -7.03 -14.04 -1.04
N THR A 8 -7.19 -13.10 -0.10
CA THR A 8 -7.63 -13.39 1.28
C THR A 8 -8.99 -14.09 1.30
N VAL A 9 -9.94 -13.57 0.52
CA VAL A 9 -11.28 -14.15 0.36
C VAL A 9 -11.19 -15.54 -0.30
N ALA A 10 -10.43 -15.68 -1.38
CA ALA A 10 -10.26 -16.97 -2.06
C ALA A 10 -9.67 -18.05 -1.13
N ARG A 11 -8.70 -17.68 -0.29
CA ARG A 11 -8.07 -18.58 0.69
C ARG A 11 -9.03 -19.01 1.79
N ALA A 12 -10.03 -18.20 2.12
CA ALA A 12 -11.04 -18.55 3.10
C ALA A 12 -11.99 -19.67 2.65
N PHE A 13 -12.07 -19.93 1.34
CA PHE A 13 -12.87 -21.01 0.77
C PHE A 13 -12.08 -22.33 0.61
N THR A 14 -10.83 -22.39 1.09
CA THR A 14 -9.98 -23.57 0.94
C THR A 14 -9.52 -24.12 2.28
N ASN A 15 -9.63 -25.43 2.48
CA ASN A 15 -9.14 -26.12 3.68
C ASN A 15 -7.72 -26.66 3.48
N THR A 16 -6.81 -25.78 3.07
CA THR A 16 -5.38 -26.13 2.87
C THR A 16 -4.53 -25.56 3.99
N PHE A 17 -3.27 -25.99 4.09
CA PHE A 17 -2.29 -25.43 5.04
C PHE A 17 -2.17 -23.90 4.98
N ALA A 18 -2.49 -23.31 3.83
CA ALA A 18 -2.40 -21.88 3.60
C ALA A 18 -3.77 -21.17 3.63
N GLY A 19 -4.84 -21.88 4.01
CA GLY A 19 -6.21 -21.38 4.11
C GLY A 19 -6.39 -20.42 5.29
N ILE A 20 -7.40 -19.55 5.20
CA ILE A 20 -7.71 -18.52 6.21
C ILE A 20 -9.07 -18.85 6.83
N ARG A 21 -9.24 -18.76 8.15
CA ARG A 21 -10.55 -18.98 8.74
C ARG A 21 -11.48 -17.83 8.34
N PRO A 22 -12.76 -18.07 7.99
CA PRO A 22 -13.65 -17.00 7.54
C PRO A 22 -13.79 -15.83 8.52
N GLY A 23 -13.74 -16.10 9.84
CA GLY A 23 -13.75 -15.06 10.88
C GLY A 23 -12.51 -14.15 10.88
N ASP A 24 -11.39 -14.61 10.31
CA ASP A 24 -10.13 -13.87 10.31
C ASP A 24 -9.97 -12.95 9.08
N ILE A 25 -10.84 -13.07 8.07
CA ILE A 25 -10.78 -12.31 6.81
C ILE A 25 -10.67 -10.81 7.07
N PHE A 26 -11.50 -10.29 7.98
CA PHE A 26 -11.54 -8.86 8.30
C PHE A 26 -10.18 -8.37 8.84
N TYR A 27 -9.58 -9.10 9.78
CA TYR A 27 -8.29 -8.75 10.35
C TYR A 27 -7.16 -8.79 9.32
N PHE A 28 -7.18 -9.76 8.40
CA PHE A 28 -6.22 -9.83 7.31
C PHE A 28 -6.32 -8.62 6.37
N ILE A 29 -7.54 -8.22 5.99
CA ILE A 29 -7.75 -7.05 5.12
C ILE A 29 -7.26 -5.78 5.80
N VAL A 30 -7.55 -5.59 7.10
CA VAL A 30 -7.06 -4.44 7.87
C VAL A 30 -5.54 -4.40 7.89
N ALA A 31 -4.87 -5.53 8.14
CA ALA A 31 -3.41 -5.60 8.14
C ALA A 31 -2.81 -5.25 6.75
N GLN A 32 -3.48 -5.66 5.67
CA GLN A 32 -3.06 -5.34 4.30
C GLN A 32 -3.15 -3.86 4.00
N LEU A 33 -4.25 -3.22 4.41
CA LEU A 33 -4.43 -1.78 4.25
C LEU A 33 -3.38 -1.00 5.06
N LEU A 34 -3.13 -1.41 6.32
CA LEU A 34 -2.07 -0.81 7.14
C LEU A 34 -0.70 -0.92 6.47
N GLY A 35 -0.36 -2.11 5.95
CA GLY A 35 0.88 -2.31 5.19
C GLY A 35 0.97 -1.41 3.95
N ALA A 36 -0.13 -1.27 3.20
CA ALA A 36 -0.19 -0.41 2.03
C ALA A 36 -0.01 1.07 2.39
N PHE A 37 -0.65 1.56 3.46
CA PHE A 37 -0.49 2.92 3.96
C PHE A 37 0.95 3.20 4.41
N CYS A 38 1.56 2.28 5.18
CA CYS A 38 2.95 2.42 5.60
C CYS A 38 3.90 2.46 4.39
N ALA A 39 3.71 1.58 3.41
CA ALA A 39 4.51 1.56 2.20
C ALA A 39 4.37 2.86 1.38
N LEU A 40 3.14 3.34 1.19
CA LEU A 40 2.88 4.60 0.49
C LEU A 40 3.56 5.76 1.21
N TRP A 41 3.44 5.84 2.53
CA TRP A 41 4.05 6.92 3.31
C TRP A 41 5.58 6.90 3.20
N ILE A 42 6.21 5.72 3.30
CA ILE A 42 7.65 5.56 3.13
C ILE A 42 8.07 5.95 1.71
N CYS A 43 7.33 5.53 0.68
CA CYS A 43 7.63 5.91 -0.69
C CYS A 43 7.53 7.42 -0.91
N LEU A 44 6.49 8.07 -0.36
CA LEU A 44 6.34 9.53 -0.46
C LEU A 44 7.49 10.24 0.26
N TRP A 45 7.85 9.80 1.47
CA TRP A 45 8.98 10.36 2.21
C TRP A 45 10.32 10.17 1.47
N LEU A 46 10.54 8.98 0.89
CA LEU A 46 11.77 8.67 0.17
C LEU A 46 11.89 9.41 -1.17
N LEU A 47 10.77 9.70 -1.82
CA LEU A 47 10.70 10.34 -3.15
C LEU A 47 10.45 11.86 -3.08
N ASP A 48 10.30 12.43 -1.88
CA ASP A 48 10.01 13.86 -1.67
C ASP A 48 11.08 14.79 -2.29
N ASP A 49 12.32 14.29 -2.39
CA ASP A 49 13.45 15.00 -3.03
C ASP A 49 13.36 15.05 -4.57
N VAL A 50 12.45 14.30 -5.21
CA VAL A 50 12.41 14.11 -6.68
C VAL A 50 11.57 15.16 -7.40
N SER A 51 10.55 15.77 -6.77
CA SER A 51 9.55 16.57 -7.51
C SER A 51 9.42 18.03 -7.08
N ILE A 52 9.89 18.44 -5.90
CA ILE A 52 9.64 19.81 -5.41
C ILE A 52 10.69 20.82 -5.94
N LYS A 53 11.84 20.36 -6.44
CA LYS A 53 12.91 21.25 -6.91
C LYS A 53 12.79 21.70 -8.38
N GLU A 54 12.16 20.92 -9.27
CA GLU A 54 12.04 21.29 -10.70
C GLU A 54 11.01 22.41 -10.96
N GLU A 55 9.89 22.42 -10.23
CA GLU A 55 8.84 23.44 -10.40
C GLU A 55 9.29 24.82 -9.85
N LEU A 56 10.07 24.82 -8.75
CA LEU A 56 10.56 26.06 -8.13
C LEU A 56 11.77 26.68 -8.84
N SER A 57 12.50 25.92 -9.67
CA SER A 57 13.64 26.45 -10.44
C SER A 57 13.29 26.96 -11.83
N SER A 58 12.03 26.81 -12.26
CA SER A 58 11.56 27.16 -13.60
C SER A 58 10.51 28.28 -13.65
N THR A 59 10.22 28.93 -12.52
CA THR A 59 9.59 30.26 -12.53
C THR A 59 10.68 31.32 -12.77
N PRO A 60 10.84 31.88 -13.97
CA PRO A 60 11.60 33.11 -14.13
C PRO A 60 10.87 34.19 -13.31
N ALA A 61 11.56 34.76 -12.35
CA ALA A 61 11.13 36.01 -11.72
C ALA A 61 10.91 37.02 -12.85
N GLU A 62 9.66 37.43 -13.02
CA GLU A 62 9.25 38.48 -13.94
C GLU A 62 10.01 39.77 -13.58
N THR A 63 10.94 40.19 -14.45
CA THR A 63 11.22 41.58 -14.91
C THR A 63 12.33 41.58 -15.95
#